data_AF-Q58TW7-F1
#
_entry.id   AF-Q58TW7-F1
#
_cell.length_a   1.000
_cell.length_b   1.000
_cell.length_c   1.000
_cell.angle_alpha   90.00
_cell.angle_beta   90.00
_cell.angle_gamma   90.00
#
_symmetry.space_group_name_H-M   'P 1'
#
loop_
_entity.id
_entity.type
_entity.pdbx_description
1 polymer ?
#
loop_
_entity_poly.entity_id
_entity_poly.type
_entity_poly.pdbx_seq_one_letter_code
_entity_poly.pdbx_strand_id
1 'polypeptide(L)'
;CLQNGTRLLRADGSEILVEDVQEGDQLLGPDGTSRTASKIVRGEERLYRIKADELEDLVCTHNHILSLYKERSGSEQDPSPSTDPSSTDSYERVDITVDDFVRLPQQEQQKYRLFRSTDFKRADQPSTSSLATLLHIMSIDLEEKPTKWSGFVVDKDSLYLRHDYLVLHN
;
A
#
# COMPACT_ATOMS: atom_id res chain seq x y z
N CYS A 1 1.19 -10.39 -4.51
CA CYS A 1 -0.10 -11.10 -4.73
C CYS A 1 -1.00 -10.95 -3.51
N LEU A 2 -2.32 -10.89 -3.71
CA LEU A 2 -3.30 -10.55 -2.68
C LEU A 2 -4.35 -11.65 -2.52
N GLN A 3 -4.94 -11.76 -1.34
CA GLN A 3 -6.05 -12.68 -1.07
C GLN A 3 -7.24 -12.39 -1.99
N ASN A 4 -7.87 -13.44 -2.52
CA ASN A 4 -9.12 -13.31 -3.25
C ASN A 4 -10.20 -12.61 -2.40
N GLY A 5 -10.99 -11.74 -3.00
CA GLY A 5 -11.92 -10.84 -2.33
C GLY A 5 -11.36 -9.45 -2.07
N THR A 6 -10.06 -9.23 -2.25
CA THR A 6 -9.46 -7.89 -2.13
C THR A 6 -10.02 -6.97 -3.22
N ARG A 7 -10.65 -5.87 -2.81
CA ARG A 7 -11.29 -4.89 -3.71
C ARG A 7 -10.30 -3.82 -4.15
N LEU A 8 -10.16 -3.64 -5.46
CA LEU A 8 -9.25 -2.71 -6.13
C LEU A 8 -10.03 -1.63 -6.90
N LEU A 9 -9.36 -0.54 -7.27
CA LEU A 9 -9.94 0.50 -8.12
C LEU A 9 -9.54 0.34 -9.58
N ARG A 10 -10.55 0.32 -10.47
CA ARG A 10 -10.36 0.53 -11.91
C ARG A 10 -10.05 2.00 -12.20
N ALA A 11 -9.48 2.27 -13.38
CA ALA A 11 -9.15 3.62 -13.83
C ALA A 11 -10.36 4.58 -13.91
N ASP A 12 -11.58 4.04 -14.05
CA ASP A 12 -12.83 4.80 -14.03
C ASP A 12 -13.40 5.04 -12.61
N GLY A 13 -12.71 4.56 -11.57
CA GLY A 13 -13.11 4.64 -10.16
C GLY A 13 -14.07 3.54 -9.70
N SER A 14 -14.50 2.62 -10.57
CA SER A 14 -15.29 1.46 -10.16
C SER A 14 -14.45 0.41 -9.43
N GLU A 15 -15.08 -0.39 -8.58
CA GLU A 15 -14.41 -1.48 -7.86
C GLU A 15 -14.31 -2.75 -8.73
N ILE A 16 -13.21 -3.49 -8.56
CA ILE A 16 -12.99 -4.83 -9.12
C ILE A 16 -12.34 -5.72 -8.06
N LEU A 17 -12.72 -6.99 -7.99
CA LEU A 17 -12.03 -7.96 -7.14
C LEU A 17 -10.69 -8.35 -7.77
N VAL A 18 -9.65 -8.57 -6.96
CA VAL A 18 -8.31 -8.96 -7.44
C VAL A 18 -8.35 -10.20 -8.32
N GLU A 19 -9.22 -11.16 -8.00
CA GLU A 19 -9.39 -12.38 -8.78
C GLU A 19 -10.12 -12.17 -10.11
N ASP A 20 -10.86 -11.09 -10.28
CA ASP A 20 -11.60 -10.81 -11.51
C ASP A 20 -10.77 -9.98 -12.50
N VAL A 21 -9.59 -9.50 -12.11
CA VAL A 21 -8.66 -8.77 -12.99
C VAL A 21 -8.20 -9.67 -14.14
N GLN A 22 -8.33 -9.15 -15.36
CA GLN A 22 -7.92 -9.79 -16.60
C GLN A 22 -6.73 -9.06 -17.25
N GLU A 23 -6.07 -9.74 -18.19
CA GLU A 23 -4.99 -9.14 -18.96
C GLU A 23 -5.52 -7.99 -19.82
N GLY A 24 -4.90 -6.81 -19.71
CA GLY A 24 -5.32 -5.57 -20.33
C GLY A 24 -6.31 -4.73 -19.53
N ASP A 25 -6.74 -5.18 -18.33
CA ASP A 25 -7.59 -4.36 -17.46
C ASP A 25 -6.88 -3.09 -16.99
N GLN A 26 -7.64 -2.01 -16.89
CA GLN A 26 -7.17 -0.68 -16.51
C GLN A 26 -7.46 -0.40 -15.04
N LEU A 27 -6.43 -0.40 -14.20
CA LEU A 27 -6.47 -0.08 -12.76
C LEU A 27 -6.09 1.38 -12.50
N LEU A 28 -6.42 1.89 -11.32
CA LEU A 28 -6.07 3.25 -10.93
C LEU A 28 -4.73 3.29 -10.20
N GLY A 29 -3.81 4.13 -10.68
CA GLY A 29 -2.55 4.44 -10.00
C GLY A 29 -2.69 5.55 -8.96
N PRO A 30 -1.73 5.68 -8.02
CA PRO A 30 -1.76 6.70 -6.98
C PRO A 30 -1.67 8.14 -7.51
N ASP A 31 -1.15 8.31 -8.73
CA ASP A 31 -0.99 9.59 -9.44
C ASP A 31 -2.24 10.02 -10.22
N GLY A 32 -3.36 9.30 -10.09
CA GLY A 32 -4.57 9.57 -10.86
C GLY A 32 -4.57 9.00 -12.27
N THR A 33 -3.49 8.36 -12.72
CA THR A 33 -3.41 7.83 -14.09
C THR A 33 -3.66 6.33 -14.14
N SER A 34 -4.15 5.84 -15.28
CA SER A 34 -4.45 4.42 -15.49
C SER A 34 -3.20 3.54 -15.42
N ARG A 35 -3.35 2.30 -15.01
CA ARG A 35 -2.35 1.22 -14.95
C ARG A 35 -2.86 0.01 -15.71
N THR A 36 -2.05 -0.58 -16.58
CA THR A 36 -2.44 -1.75 -17.40
C THR A 36 -2.02 -3.04 -16.71
N ALA A 37 -2.97 -3.91 -16.37
CA ALA A 37 -2.69 -5.21 -15.76
C ALA A 37 -2.23 -6.24 -16.80
N SER A 38 -1.23 -7.05 -16.44
CA SER A 38 -0.68 -8.13 -17.28
C SER A 38 -0.15 -9.27 -16.41
N LYS A 39 0.25 -10.40 -17.01
CA LYS A 39 0.87 -11.53 -16.28
C LYS A 39 0.03 -12.03 -15.10
N ILE A 40 -1.24 -12.32 -15.35
CA ILE A 40 -2.17 -12.79 -14.33
C ILE A 40 -1.71 -14.14 -13.77
N VAL A 41 -1.60 -14.25 -12.46
CA VAL A 41 -1.19 -15.45 -11.72
C VAL A 41 -2.15 -15.72 -10.56
N ARG A 42 -2.29 -16.99 -10.19
CA ARG A 42 -3.20 -17.44 -9.13
C ARG A 42 -2.56 -18.58 -8.36
N GLY A 43 -2.95 -18.72 -7.11
CA GLY A 43 -2.51 -19.83 -6.28
C GLY A 43 -3.31 -19.95 -4.99
N GLU A 44 -2.86 -20.84 -4.13
CA GLU A 44 -3.43 -21.08 -2.82
C GLU A 44 -2.29 -21.41 -1.85
N GLU A 45 -2.10 -20.60 -0.82
CA GLU A 45 -1.06 -20.78 0.19
C GLU A 45 -1.45 -20.07 1.49
N ARG A 46 -0.65 -20.25 2.55
CA ARG A 46 -0.82 -19.49 3.80
C ARG A 46 -0.35 -18.05 3.57
N LEU A 47 -1.21 -17.08 3.83
CA LEU A 47 -0.95 -15.67 3.58
C LEU A 47 -0.58 -14.94 4.88
N TYR A 48 0.05 -13.77 4.76
CA TYR A 48 0.25 -12.85 5.86
C TYR A 48 -0.90 -11.85 5.94
N ARG A 49 -1.45 -11.68 7.13
CA ARG A 49 -2.46 -10.68 7.46
C ARG A 49 -1.78 -9.50 8.15
N ILE A 50 -1.91 -8.32 7.54
CA ILE A 50 -1.36 -7.06 8.04
C ILE A 50 -2.52 -6.22 8.56
N LYS A 51 -2.46 -5.86 9.84
CA LYS A 51 -3.43 -4.97 10.49
C LYS A 51 -2.85 -3.58 10.64
N ALA A 52 -3.62 -2.57 10.30
CA ALA A 52 -3.24 -1.18 10.45
C ALA A 52 -4.42 -0.33 10.92
N ASP A 53 -4.12 0.82 11.51
CA ASP A 53 -5.14 1.74 12.02
C ASP A 53 -6.07 2.20 10.88
N GLU A 54 -7.38 2.14 11.13
CA GLU A 54 -8.43 2.66 10.23
C GLU A 54 -8.42 2.06 8.80
N LEU A 55 -7.90 0.84 8.67
CA LEU A 55 -7.70 0.16 7.41
C LEU A 55 -8.30 -1.26 7.44
N GLU A 56 -8.94 -1.67 6.35
CA GLU A 56 -9.28 -3.10 6.15
C GLU A 56 -7.96 -3.90 6.10
N ASP A 57 -7.90 -5.02 6.83
CA ASP A 57 -6.72 -5.89 6.86
C ASP A 57 -6.19 -6.18 5.44
N LEU A 58 -4.88 -6.01 5.23
CA LEU A 58 -4.23 -6.38 3.98
C LEU A 58 -3.74 -7.83 4.11
N VAL A 59 -4.27 -8.72 3.28
CA VAL A 59 -3.88 -10.14 3.28
C VAL A 59 -3.17 -10.48 1.97
N CYS A 60 -1.90 -10.89 2.06
CA CYS A 60 -1.02 -11.02 0.90
C CYS A 60 0.02 -12.14 1.06
N THR A 61 0.66 -12.52 -0.05
CA THR A 61 1.69 -13.56 -0.08
C THR A 61 2.98 -13.07 0.58
N HIS A 62 3.81 -14.01 1.05
CA HIS A 62 5.06 -13.71 1.74
C HIS A 62 6.09 -12.93 0.88
N ASN A 63 6.00 -13.06 -0.44
CA ASN A 63 6.84 -12.36 -1.41
C ASN A 63 6.21 -11.07 -1.96
N HIS A 64 5.04 -10.66 -1.48
CA HIS A 64 4.42 -9.41 -1.91
C HIS A 64 5.27 -8.22 -1.46
N ILE A 65 5.40 -7.22 -2.34
CA ILE A 65 6.16 -6.00 -2.06
C ILE A 65 5.23 -5.00 -1.36
N LEU A 66 5.65 -4.50 -0.20
CA LEU A 66 5.00 -3.43 0.53
C LEU A 66 5.64 -2.10 0.15
N SER A 67 4.84 -1.20 -0.41
CA SER A 67 5.21 0.19 -0.65
C SER A 67 4.91 1.00 0.61
N LEU A 68 5.94 1.36 1.38
CA LEU A 68 5.85 1.99 2.71
C LEU A 68 6.55 3.35 2.74
N TYR A 69 6.23 4.15 3.75
CA TYR A 69 7.07 5.27 4.19
C TYR A 69 7.83 4.86 5.44
N LYS A 70 9.15 5.13 5.47
CA LYS A 70 10.02 4.89 6.62
C LYS A 70 10.50 6.20 7.20
N GLU A 71 10.43 6.34 8.51
CA GLU A 71 11.00 7.49 9.22
C GLU A 71 12.54 7.52 9.06
N ARG A 72 13.08 8.69 8.69
CA ARG A 72 14.53 8.89 8.54
C ARG A 72 15.20 8.87 9.92
N SER A 73 16.25 8.08 10.05
CA SER A 73 17.06 8.04 11.27
C SER A 73 17.96 9.28 11.32
N GLY A 74 17.46 10.42 11.84
CA GLY A 74 18.26 11.66 11.85
C GLY A 74 17.67 12.93 12.45
N SER A 75 16.52 12.91 13.13
CA SER A 75 15.99 14.11 13.80
C SER A 75 16.65 14.39 15.16
N GLU A 76 17.99 14.37 15.22
CA GLU A 76 18.80 14.93 16.32
C GLU A 76 19.51 16.22 15.86
N GLN A 77 18.84 17.07 15.08
CA GLN A 77 19.36 18.40 14.76
C GLN A 77 18.38 19.48 15.21
N ASP A 78 18.87 20.27 16.17
CA ASP A 78 18.49 21.59 16.66
C ASP A 78 17.05 22.09 16.41
N PRO A 79 16.35 22.60 17.45
CA PRO A 79 15.02 23.17 17.32
C PRO A 79 15.06 24.45 16.48
N SER A 80 14.92 24.28 15.18
CA SER A 80 14.59 25.37 14.26
C SER A 80 13.08 25.67 14.43
N PRO A 81 12.67 26.90 14.77
CA PRO A 81 11.30 27.20 15.19
C PRO A 81 10.28 27.28 14.03
N SER A 82 10.51 26.56 12.93
CA SER A 82 9.68 26.64 11.73
C SER A 82 9.34 25.29 11.07
N THR A 83 9.63 24.16 11.72
CA THR A 83 9.26 22.85 11.16
C THR A 83 7.77 22.63 11.34
N ASP A 84 7.02 22.76 10.24
CA ASP A 84 5.64 22.32 10.15
C ASP A 84 5.60 20.81 10.46
N PRO A 85 4.92 20.38 11.55
CA PRO A 85 4.84 18.97 11.95
C PRO A 85 4.10 18.09 10.93
N SER A 86 3.57 18.68 9.86
CA SER A 86 2.91 17.98 8.76
C SER A 86 3.83 17.65 7.57
N SER A 87 5.11 18.04 7.57
CA SER A 87 6.00 17.75 6.43
C SER A 87 6.43 16.28 6.37
N THR A 88 6.24 15.64 5.21
CA THR A 88 6.73 14.28 4.89
C THR A 88 8.24 14.21 4.67
N ASP A 89 8.98 15.31 4.85
CA ASP A 89 10.44 15.36 4.68
C ASP A 89 11.18 14.47 5.69
N SER A 90 10.52 14.13 6.80
CA SER A 90 10.99 13.17 7.81
C SER A 90 10.83 11.71 7.38
N TYR A 91 10.16 11.43 6.25
CA TYR A 91 9.93 10.09 5.75
C TYR A 91 10.54 9.88 4.36
N GLU A 92 10.92 8.64 4.06
CA GLU A 92 11.34 8.20 2.73
C GLU A 92 10.48 7.04 2.24
N ARG A 93 10.22 6.97 0.93
CA ARG A 93 9.54 5.83 0.32
C ARG A 93 10.48 4.63 0.27
N VAL A 94 10.04 3.51 0.83
CA VAL A 94 10.78 2.24 0.84
C VAL A 94 9.87 1.13 0.34
N ASP A 95 10.41 0.30 -0.53
CA ASP A 95 9.76 -0.93 -0.97
C ASP A 95 10.48 -2.12 -0.34
N ILE A 96 9.71 -2.98 0.34
CA ILE A 96 10.23 -4.13 1.08
C ILE A 96 9.29 -5.32 0.94
N THR A 97 9.81 -6.53 0.78
CA THR A 97 8.94 -7.72 0.74
C THR A 97 8.33 -8.00 2.12
N VAL A 98 7.18 -8.67 2.16
CA VAL A 98 6.60 -9.13 3.43
C VAL A 98 7.60 -9.99 4.23
N ASP A 99 8.29 -10.92 3.58
CA ASP A 99 9.34 -11.75 4.21
C ASP A 99 10.44 -10.92 4.86
N ASP A 100 10.96 -9.91 4.15
CA ASP A 100 12.03 -9.08 4.68
C ASP A 100 11.52 -8.18 5.80
N PHE A 101 10.29 -7.65 5.68
CA PHE A 101 9.67 -6.85 6.73
C PHE A 101 9.46 -7.63 8.02
N VAL A 102 8.95 -8.86 7.94
CA VAL A 102 8.72 -9.74 9.11
C VAL A 102 10.03 -10.12 9.80
N ARG A 103 11.16 -10.15 9.08
CA ARG A 103 12.50 -10.41 9.65
C ARG A 103 13.12 -9.21 10.37
N LEU A 104 12.59 -8.00 10.16
CA LEU A 104 13.07 -6.83 10.88
C LEU A 104 12.74 -6.94 12.39
N PRO A 105 13.61 -6.41 13.27
CA PRO A 105 13.26 -6.23 14.68
C PRO A 105 12.00 -5.36 14.82
N GLN A 106 11.18 -5.63 15.84
CA GLN A 106 9.93 -4.89 16.06
C GLN A 106 10.12 -3.37 16.16
N GLN A 107 11.21 -2.92 16.80
CA GLN A 107 11.58 -1.50 16.89
C GLN A 107 11.84 -0.87 15.51
N GLU A 108 12.33 -1.66 14.56
CA GLU A 108 12.58 -1.20 13.19
C GLU A 108 11.29 -1.21 12.37
N GLN A 109 10.44 -2.24 12.53
CA GLN A 109 9.11 -2.29 11.91
C GLN A 109 8.24 -1.08 12.29
N GLN A 110 8.34 -0.62 13.55
CA GLN A 110 7.62 0.56 14.07
C GLN A 110 8.00 1.88 13.39
N LYS A 111 9.05 1.93 12.56
CA LYS A 111 9.42 3.12 11.77
C LYS A 111 8.70 3.19 10.42
N TYR A 112 8.03 2.11 10.01
CA TYR A 112 7.37 2.03 8.72
C TYR A 112 5.88 2.35 8.84
N ARG A 113 5.33 2.95 7.79
CA ARG A 113 3.92 3.34 7.67
C ARG A 113 3.40 2.89 6.31
N LEU A 114 2.21 2.31 6.30
CA LEU A 114 1.39 2.22 5.08
C LEU A 114 0.88 3.62 4.74
N PHE A 115 0.37 3.82 3.52
CA PHE A 115 -0.19 5.12 3.16
C PHE A 115 -1.31 5.03 2.13
N ARG A 116 -2.25 5.98 2.22
CA ARG A 116 -3.28 6.21 1.22
C ARG A 116 -2.85 7.30 0.24
N SER A 117 -3.22 7.16 -1.04
CA SER A 117 -3.12 8.28 -2.00
C SER A 117 -4.18 9.33 -1.67
N THR A 118 -3.80 10.61 -1.71
CA THR A 118 -4.68 11.75 -1.39
C THR A 118 -4.95 12.68 -2.57
N ASP A 119 -4.49 12.33 -3.78
CA ASP A 119 -4.64 13.18 -4.97
C ASP A 119 -6.06 13.14 -5.59
N PHE A 120 -6.97 12.35 -5.02
CA PHE A 120 -8.36 12.26 -5.49
C PHE A 120 -9.28 13.17 -4.68
N LYS A 121 -9.15 14.47 -4.89
CA LYS A 121 -10.17 15.43 -4.42
C LYS A 121 -11.45 15.22 -5.21
N ARG A 122 -12.50 14.77 -4.53
CA ARG A 122 -13.89 15.07 -4.92
C ARG A 122 -14.00 16.60 -5.00
N ALA A 123 -14.56 17.13 -6.08
CA ALA A 123 -14.43 18.53 -6.55
C ALA A 123 -14.93 19.66 -5.62
N ASP A 124 -15.12 19.43 -4.32
CA ASP A 124 -15.88 20.33 -3.43
C ASP A 124 -15.20 20.63 -2.07
N GLN A 125 -13.86 20.50 -1.94
CA GLN A 125 -13.15 20.89 -0.71
C GLN A 125 -11.88 21.72 -1.00
N PRO A 126 -11.64 22.80 -0.22
CA PRO A 126 -10.54 23.72 -0.44
C PRO A 126 -9.18 23.09 -0.11
N SER A 127 -8.16 23.64 -0.75
CA SER A 127 -6.77 23.20 -0.73
C SER A 127 -6.12 23.28 0.65
N THR A 128 -6.05 22.15 1.35
CA THR A 128 -4.97 21.85 2.30
C THR A 128 -3.99 20.86 1.66
N SER A 129 -2.74 20.93 2.12
CA SER A 129 -1.55 20.23 1.64
C SER A 129 -1.77 18.75 1.26
N SER A 130 -1.15 18.31 0.17
CA SER A 130 -1.08 16.91 -0.28
C SER A 130 -0.32 16.08 0.75
N LEU A 131 -1.04 15.50 1.69
CA LEU A 131 -0.45 14.62 2.70
C LEU A 131 -1.01 13.23 2.49
N ALA A 132 -0.17 12.31 2.01
CA ALA A 132 -0.48 10.89 2.10
C ALA A 132 -0.81 10.57 3.56
N THR A 133 -1.99 9.99 3.83
CA THR A 133 -2.35 9.62 5.20
C THR A 133 -1.50 8.41 5.59
N LEU A 134 -0.50 8.63 6.45
CA LEU A 134 0.36 7.59 6.98
C LEU A 134 -0.40 6.76 8.03
N LEU A 135 -0.31 5.43 7.91
CA LEU A 135 -1.04 4.47 8.73
C LEU A 135 -0.06 3.58 9.49
N HIS A 136 -0.27 3.42 10.79
CA HIS A 136 0.57 2.59 11.64
C HIS A 136 0.23 1.10 11.46
N ILE A 137 1.24 0.27 11.26
CA ILE A 137 1.09 -1.19 11.19
C ILE A 137 1.02 -1.73 12.63
N MET A 138 -0.13 -2.26 13.02
CA MET A 138 -0.38 -2.82 14.35
C MET A 138 0.19 -4.22 14.52
N SER A 139 -0.01 -5.09 13.51
CA SER A 139 0.53 -6.44 13.51
C SER A 139 0.68 -6.99 12.10
N ILE A 140 1.55 -8.00 11.96
CA ILE A 140 1.73 -8.80 10.74
C ILE A 140 1.90 -10.26 11.13
N ASP A 141 0.94 -11.10 10.75
CA ASP A 141 0.84 -12.47 11.25
C ASP A 141 0.55 -13.44 10.10
N LEU A 142 1.23 -14.60 10.09
CA LEU A 142 0.98 -15.65 9.11
C LEU A 142 -0.32 -16.40 9.46
N GLU A 143 -1.29 -16.43 8.55
CA GLU A 143 -2.57 -17.10 8.75
C GLU A 143 -2.39 -18.61 8.94
N GLU A 144 -3.25 -19.24 9.75
CA GLU A 144 -3.16 -20.68 10.05
C GLU A 144 -3.46 -21.56 8.84
N LYS A 145 -4.41 -21.14 8.00
CA LYS A 145 -4.93 -21.92 6.88
C LYS A 145 -4.56 -21.28 5.55
N PRO A 146 -4.32 -22.09 4.51
CA PRO A 146 -4.13 -21.54 3.18
C PRO A 146 -5.43 -20.94 2.66
N THR A 147 -5.31 -19.87 1.89
CA THR A 147 -6.41 -19.23 1.16
C THR A 147 -5.99 -18.92 -0.27
N LYS A 148 -6.98 -18.77 -1.16
CA LYS A 148 -6.74 -18.45 -2.56
C LYS A 148 -6.26 -17.01 -2.69
N TRP A 149 -5.31 -16.81 -3.59
CA TRP A 149 -4.77 -15.50 -3.93
C TRP A 149 -4.69 -15.32 -5.44
N SER A 150 -4.70 -14.06 -5.85
CA SER A 150 -4.52 -13.63 -7.23
C SER A 150 -3.47 -12.52 -7.29
N GLY A 151 -2.77 -12.42 -8.41
CA GLY A 151 -1.74 -11.43 -8.64
C GLY A 151 -1.59 -11.12 -10.12
N PHE A 152 -0.96 -9.98 -10.40
CA PHE A 152 -0.70 -9.48 -11.74
C PHE A 152 0.45 -8.47 -11.65
N VAL A 153 0.91 -8.01 -12.81
CA VAL A 153 1.90 -6.93 -12.93
C VAL A 153 1.22 -5.75 -13.61
N VAL A 154 1.30 -4.57 -13.01
CA VAL A 154 0.96 -3.31 -13.66
C VAL A 154 2.19 -2.62 -14.24
N ASP A 155 1.95 -1.78 -15.24
CA ASP A 155 2.95 -0.94 -15.89
C ASP A 155 3.33 0.30 -15.04
N LYS A 156 4.14 1.21 -15.63
CA LYS A 156 4.59 2.48 -15.04
C LYS A 156 5.43 2.29 -13.76
N ASP A 157 4.98 2.86 -12.64
CA ASP A 157 5.63 2.84 -11.34
C ASP A 157 5.31 1.58 -10.52
N SER A 158 4.59 0.61 -11.10
CA SER A 158 4.16 -0.63 -10.42
C SER A 158 3.20 -0.42 -9.25
N LEU A 159 2.64 0.79 -9.09
CA LEU A 159 1.72 1.12 -8.01
C LEU A 159 0.27 1.20 -8.51
N TYR A 160 -0.65 0.67 -7.72
CA TYR A 160 -2.10 0.74 -7.97
C TYR A 160 -2.86 0.86 -6.65
N LEU A 161 -4.17 1.11 -6.74
CA LEU A 161 -4.99 1.44 -5.57
C LEU A 161 -5.98 0.35 -5.19
N ARG A 162 -6.06 0.12 -3.88
CA ARG A 162 -7.19 -0.58 -3.25
C ARG A 162 -8.43 0.33 -3.21
N HIS A 163 -9.62 -0.25 -3.03
CA HIS A 163 -10.89 0.49 -2.99
C HIS A 163 -10.92 1.65 -1.97
N ASP A 164 -10.12 1.56 -0.90
CA ASP A 164 -9.98 2.57 0.14
C ASP A 164 -8.71 3.42 -0.03
N TYR A 165 -8.22 3.55 -1.26
CA TYR A 165 -7.05 4.35 -1.66
C TYR A 165 -5.72 3.94 -1.03
N LEU A 166 -5.64 2.77 -0.38
CA LEU A 166 -4.38 2.18 0.03
C LEU A 166 -3.49 1.95 -1.20
N VAL A 167 -2.26 2.43 -1.14
CA VAL A 167 -1.28 2.23 -2.21
C VAL A 167 -0.71 0.82 -2.12
N LEU A 168 -0.88 0.05 -3.20
CA LEU A 168 -0.40 -1.30 -3.36
C LEU A 168 0.69 -1.34 -4.45
N HIS A 169 1.55 -2.35 -4.37
CA HIS A 169 2.58 -2.63 -5.37
C HIS A 169 2.27 -3.95 -6.10
N ASN A 170 2.90 -4.20 -7.24
CA ASN A 170 2.97 -5.53 -7.87
C ASN A 170 3.31 -6.64 -6.84
#